data_AF-A0A972TNG0-F1
#
_entry.id   AF-A0A972TNG0-F1
#
_cell.length_a   1.000
_cell.length_b   1.000
_cell.length_c   1.000
_cell.angle_alpha   90.00
_cell.angle_beta   90.00
_cell.angle_gamma   90.00
#
_symmetry.space_group_name_H-M   'P 1'
#
loop_
_entity.id
_entity.type
_entity.pdbx_description
1 polymer ?
#
loop_
_entity_poly.entity_id
_entity_poly.type
_entity_poly.pdbx_seq_one_letter_code
_entity_poly.pdbx_strand_id
1 'polypeptide(L)' 'MSNGKHFRVGKWTESVAVGSAPFVTGTKDKLGVKGKGREVIGGDGSYELRESPAPYKGILGHENDGLRLRNTYFWDNTL' A
#
# COMPACT_ATOMS: atom_id res chain seq x y z
N MET A 1 -19.16 26.05 -16.35
CA MET A 1 -18.28 24.86 -16.44
C MET A 1 -17.90 24.47 -15.02
N SER A 2 -18.36 23.32 -14.52
CA SER A 2 -18.03 22.90 -13.15
C SER A 2 -16.57 22.46 -13.07
N ASN A 3 -15.75 23.15 -12.27
CA ASN A 3 -14.47 22.61 -11.81
C ASN A 3 -14.76 21.43 -10.87
N GLY A 4 -14.99 20.25 -11.42
CA GLY A 4 -15.13 19.02 -10.64
C GLY A 4 -13.82 18.79 -9.90
N LYS A 5 -13.82 18.88 -8.57
CA LYS A 5 -12.65 18.49 -7.78
C LYS A 5 -12.54 16.96 -7.86
N HIS A 6 -11.55 16.45 -8.59
CA HIS A 6 -11.23 15.03 -8.64
C HIS A 6 -10.48 14.66 -7.35
N PHE A 7 -11.16 14.00 -6.42
CA PHE A 7 -10.53 13.49 -5.21
C PHE A 7 -10.08 12.05 -5.41
N ARG A 8 -8.88 11.74 -4.90
CA ARG A 8 -8.38 10.37 -4.86
C ARG A 8 -9.20 9.60 -3.83
N VAL A 9 -9.92 8.57 -4.27
CA VAL A 9 -10.65 7.67 -3.37
C VAL A 9 -9.74 6.49 -3.04
N GLY A 10 -9.47 6.28 -1.75
CA GLY A 10 -8.49 5.29 -1.27
C GLY A 10 -8.67 3.91 -1.91
N LYS A 11 -9.91 3.41 -1.99
CA LYS A 11 -10.23 2.09 -2.55
C LYS A 11 -9.72 1.85 -3.97
N TRP A 12 -9.69 2.88 -4.81
CA TRP A 12 -9.23 2.75 -6.20
C TRP A 12 -7.72 2.83 -6.34
N THR A 13 -7.02 3.24 -5.28
CA THR A 13 -5.61 3.59 -5.38
C THR A 13 -4.71 2.93 -4.35
N GLU A 14 -5.29 2.25 -3.37
CA GLU A 14 -4.60 1.57 -2.27
C GLU A 14 -4.99 0.08 -2.21
N SER A 15 -6.03 -0.33 -2.94
CA SER A 15 -6.54 -1.70 -2.96
C SER A 15 -6.15 -2.41 -4.25
N VAL A 16 -5.81 -3.69 -4.13
CA VAL A 16 -5.44 -4.58 -5.25
C VAL A 16 -6.69 -5.08 -5.98
N ALA A 17 -7.81 -5.20 -5.27
CA ALA A 17 -9.10 -5.57 -5.82
C ALA A 17 -10.23 -4.88 -5.04
N VAL A 18 -11.29 -4.49 -5.73
CA VAL A 18 -12.53 -3.95 -5.14
C VAL A 18 -13.72 -4.62 -5.83
N GLY A 19 -14.70 -5.09 -5.08
CA GLY A 19 -15.87 -5.75 -5.67
C GLY A 19 -16.72 -6.52 -4.65
N SER A 20 -17.33 -7.62 -5.10
CA SER A 20 -18.10 -8.50 -4.23
C SER A 20 -17.17 -9.36 -3.34
N ALA A 21 -17.66 -9.78 -2.17
CA ALA A 21 -16.90 -10.68 -1.29
C ALA A 21 -16.29 -11.90 -2.00
N PRO A 22 -17.03 -12.69 -2.80
CA PRO A 22 -16.44 -13.86 -3.47
C PRO A 22 -15.37 -13.49 -4.49
N PHE A 23 -15.53 -12.37 -5.20
CA PHE A 23 -14.51 -11.88 -6.13
C PHE A 23 -13.22 -11.51 -5.40
N VAL A 24 -13.33 -10.78 -4.30
CA VAL A 24 -12.18 -10.27 -3.53
C VAL A 24 -11.45 -11.42 -2.83
N THR A 25 -12.19 -12.33 -2.19
CA THR A 25 -11.62 -13.54 -1.58
C THR A 25 -10.95 -14.44 -2.63
N GLY A 26 -11.62 -14.72 -3.75
CA GLY A 26 -11.03 -15.52 -4.82
C GLY A 26 -9.80 -14.88 -5.45
N THR A 27 -9.73 -13.54 -5.49
CA THR A 27 -8.53 -12.82 -5.92
C THR A 27 -7.39 -13.01 -4.92
N LYS A 28 -7.66 -12.92 -3.61
CA LYS A 28 -6.67 -13.18 -2.56
C LYS A 28 -6.11 -14.60 -2.65
N ASP A 29 -6.95 -15.60 -2.86
CA ASP A 29 -6.54 -17.00 -2.99
C ASP A 29 -5.64 -17.22 -4.21
N LYS A 30 -5.99 -16.62 -5.36
CA LYS A 30 -5.18 -16.67 -6.58
C LYS A 30 -3.83 -15.97 -6.44
N LEU A 31 -3.72 -14.95 -5.58
CA LEU A 31 -2.44 -14.32 -5.26
C LEU A 31 -1.53 -15.21 -4.41
N GLY A 32 -2.09 -16.23 -3.73
CA GLY A 32 -1.34 -17.18 -2.90
C GLY A 32 -0.46 -16.47 -1.89
N VAL A 33 0.84 -16.78 -1.89
CA VAL A 33 1.81 -16.16 -0.98
C VAL A 33 1.86 -14.63 -1.09
N LYS A 34 1.62 -14.07 -2.28
CA LYS A 34 1.57 -12.61 -2.49
C LYS A 34 0.36 -11.97 -1.81
N GLY A 35 -0.69 -12.73 -1.49
CA GLY A 35 -1.88 -12.25 -0.79
C GLY A 35 -1.73 -12.25 0.74
N LYS A 36 -0.67 -12.85 1.31
CA LYS A 36 -0.57 -13.14 2.75
C LYS A 36 -0.58 -11.90 3.66
N GLY A 37 -0.04 -10.78 3.20
CA GLY A 37 -0.04 -9.50 3.93
C GLY A 37 -1.26 -8.61 3.69
N ARG A 38 -2.28 -9.13 2.99
CA ARG A 38 -3.47 -8.35 2.58
C ARG A 38 -4.72 -8.89 3.23
N GLU A 39 -5.63 -7.98 3.55
CA GLU A 39 -6.89 -8.25 4.23
C GLU A 39 -8.07 -7.92 3.32
N VAL A 40 -9.14 -8.69 3.49
CA VAL A 40 -10.42 -8.43 2.85
C VAL A 40 -11.21 -7.52 3.80
N ILE A 41 -11.43 -6.27 3.40
CA ILE A 41 -12.09 -5.25 4.19
C ILE A 41 -13.44 -4.93 3.54
N GLY A 42 -14.54 -4.99 4.29
CA GLY A 42 -15.87 -4.63 3.81
C GLY A 42 -16.24 -3.18 4.16
N GLY A 43 -16.91 -2.47 3.25
CA GLY A 43 -17.40 -1.10 3.46
C GLY A 43 -18.17 -0.54 2.25
N ASP A 44 -19.11 0.39 2.49
CA ASP A 44 -19.87 1.13 1.47
C ASP A 44 -20.44 0.28 0.32
N GLY A 45 -20.97 -0.90 0.65
CA GLY A 45 -21.58 -1.83 -0.32
C GLY A 45 -20.59 -2.62 -1.17
N SER A 46 -19.29 -2.59 -0.86
CA SER A 46 -18.25 -3.36 -1.54
C SER A 46 -17.23 -3.94 -0.57
N TYR A 47 -16.36 -4.80 -1.10
CA TYR A 47 -15.21 -5.36 -0.41
C TYR A 47 -13.94 -4.93 -1.12
N GLU A 48 -12.85 -4.84 -0.36
CA GLU A 48 -11.55 -4.41 -0.85
C GLU A 48 -10.47 -5.38 -0.36
N LEU A 49 -9.49 -5.69 -1.22
CA LEU A 49 -8.28 -6.41 -0.84
C LEU A 49 -7.11 -5.43 -0.75
N ARG A 50 -6.64 -5.13 0.45
CA ARG A 50 -5.52 -4.20 0.67
C ARG A 50 -4.70 -4.58 1.90
N GLU A 51 -3.53 -3.97 2.02
CA GLU A 51 -2.70 -4.11 3.21
C GLU A 51 -3.34 -3.36 4.38
N SER A 52 -3.23 -3.91 5.58
CA SER A 52 -3.65 -3.21 6.80
C SER A 52 -2.85 -1.92 6.90
N PRO A 53 -3.48 -0.77 7.22
CA PRO A 53 -2.77 0.47 7.43
C PRO A 53 -1.91 0.35 8.70
N ALA A 54 -0.68 -0.12 8.54
CA ALA A 54 0.34 -0.07 9.57
C ALA A 54 1.12 1.25 9.38
N PRO A 55 1.21 2.11 10.41
CA PRO A 55 2.17 3.20 10.35
C PRO A 55 3.56 2.59 10.16
N TYR A 56 4.38 3.21 9.31
CA TYR A 56 5.79 2.87 9.23
C TYR A 56 6.40 3.11 10.62
N LYS A 57 6.58 2.04 11.40
CA LYS A 57 7.22 2.12 12.70
C LYS A 57 8.68 2.49 12.43
N GLY A 58 9.05 3.72 12.76
CA GLY A 58 10.43 4.23 12.66
C GLY A 58 11.39 3.59 13.67
N ILE A 59 11.25 2.29 13.94
CA ILE A 59 12.24 1.53 14.70
C ILE A 59 13.39 1.23 13.73
N LEU A 60 14.08 2.29 13.33
CA LEU A 60 15.36 2.27 12.65
C LEU A 60 16.44 2.34 13.72
N GLY A 61 16.46 1.36 14.64
CA GLY A 61 17.56 1.23 15.58
C GLY A 61 18.89 0.93 14.86
N HIS A 62 19.89 0.54 15.65
CA HIS A 62 21.24 0.10 15.26
C HIS A 62 21.31 -0.82 14.01
N GLU A 63 20.24 -1.49 13.61
CA GLU A 63 20.16 -2.31 12.39
C GLU A 63 20.46 -1.54 11.08
N ASN A 64 20.41 -0.21 11.06
CA ASN A 64 20.75 0.57 9.87
C ASN A 64 22.17 1.14 9.86
N ASP A 65 22.95 1.03 10.93
CA ASP A 65 24.28 1.65 11.01
C ASP A 65 25.22 1.11 9.92
N GLY A 66 25.12 -0.18 9.60
CA GLY A 66 25.89 -0.79 8.51
C GLY A 66 25.46 -0.40 7.09
N LEU A 67 24.18 -0.03 6.89
CA LEU A 67 23.64 0.36 5.58
C LEU A 67 23.92 1.82 5.23
N ARG A 68 24.09 2.69 6.24
CA ARG A 68 24.35 4.13 6.06
C ARG A 68 25.64 4.38 5.30
N LEU A 69 26.74 3.73 5.68
CA LEU A 69 28.05 4.03 5.10
C LEU A 69 28.14 3.66 3.61
N ARG A 70 27.47 2.59 3.19
CA ARG A 70 27.62 2.02 1.84
C ARG A 70 26.59 2.55 0.83
N ASN A 71 25.49 3.14 1.29
CA ASN A 71 24.44 3.68 0.43
C ASN A 71 24.37 5.22 0.45
N THR A 72 25.38 5.90 1.04
CA THR A 72 25.48 7.35 0.98
C THR A 72 25.97 7.76 -0.41
N TYR A 73 25.03 8.09 -1.30
CA TYR A 73 25.33 8.89 -2.49
C TYR A 73 25.12 10.35 -2.10
N PHE A 74 26.19 11.13 -2.10
CA PHE A 74 26.07 12.59 -2.00
C PHE A 74 25.49 13.08 -3.33
N TRP A 75 24.31 13.69 -3.28
CA TRP A 75 23.80 14.44 -4.41
C TRP A 75 24.65 15.70 -4.53
N ASP A 76 25.52 15.75 -5.53
CA ASP A 76 26.26 16.96 -5.88
C ASP A 76 25.23 18.01 -6.31
N ASN A 77 24.95 18.97 -5.42
CA ASN A 77 24.22 20.18 -5.78
C ASN A 77 25.20 21.14 -6.45
N THR A 78 25.58 20.84 -7.69
CA THR A 78 26.16 21.86 -8.55
C THR A 78 25.03 22.78 -9.02
N LEU A 79 25.01 23.99 -8.44
CA LEU A 79 24.23 25.14 -8.89
C LEU A 79 24.61 25.55 -10.32
#